data_AF-A0A537DDM9-F1
#
_entry.id   AF-A0A537DDM9-F1
#
_cell.length_a   1.000
_cell.length_b   1.000
_cell.length_c   1.000
_cell.angle_alpha   90.00
_cell.angle_beta   90.00
_cell.angle_gamma   90.00
#
_symmetry.space_group_name_H-M   'P 1'
#
loop_
_entity.id
_entity.type
_entity.pdbx_description
1 polymer ?
#
loop_
_entity_poly.entity_id
_entity_poly.type
_entity_poly.pdbx_seq_one_letter_code
_entity_poly.pdbx_strand_id
1 'polypeptide(L)'
;MKRDFWGVSATVPAGGGSIYAFWGRAGNGKGSADDGTAVGGLTKGADSAAEQWELSYSYPLSLRTLLYAGFVKLNNRANARYSFNINDYSTVPGAKPTGLVFGMAHFF
;
A
#
# COMPACT_ATOMS: atom_id res chain seq x y z
N MET A 1 -16.64 -12.49 -0.16
CA MET A 1 -16.54 -11.15 0.46
C MET A 1 -15.86 -10.19 -0.52
N LYS A 2 -16.25 -8.90 -0.55
CA LYS A 2 -15.66 -7.89 -1.45
C LYS A 2 -15.63 -6.50 -0.81
N ARG A 3 -14.97 -5.54 -1.45
CA ARG A 3 -14.99 -4.10 -1.12
C ARG A 3 -14.87 -3.28 -2.40
N ASP A 4 -15.29 -2.03 -2.37
CA ASP A 4 -14.95 -1.08 -3.43
C ASP A 4 -13.57 -0.49 -3.13
N PHE A 5 -12.79 -0.22 -4.18
CA PHE A 5 -11.45 0.34 -4.06
C PHE A 5 -11.23 1.43 -5.10
N TRP A 6 -10.64 2.53 -4.67
CA TRP A 6 -10.30 3.67 -5.51
C TRP A 6 -8.84 4.03 -5.30
N GLY A 7 -8.18 4.52 -6.34
CA GLY A 7 -6.84 5.03 -6.19
C GLY A 7 -6.48 6.01 -7.30
N VAL A 8 -5.48 6.83 -7.00
CA VAL A 8 -4.87 7.76 -7.94
C VAL A 8 -3.36 7.65 -7.78
N SER A 9 -2.64 7.73 -8.90
CA SER A 9 -1.20 7.82 -8.90
C SER A 9 -0.72 8.88 -9.86
N ALA A 10 0.49 9.36 -9.63
CA ALA A 10 1.22 10.20 -10.55
C ALA A 10 2.68 9.79 -10.55
N THR A 11 3.28 9.86 -11.73
CA THR A 11 4.74 9.74 -11.91
C THR A 11 5.22 11.00 -12.60
N VAL A 12 6.20 11.68 -12.01
CA VAL A 12 6.71 12.96 -12.51
C VAL A 12 8.23 12.91 -12.60
N PRO A 13 8.84 13.30 -13.74
CA PRO A 13 10.30 13.43 -13.83
C PRO A 13 10.79 14.57 -12.94
N ALA A 14 11.85 14.34 -12.16
CA ALA A 14 12.45 15.35 -11.28
C ALA A 14 13.93 15.05 -11.01
N GLY A 15 14.80 16.04 -11.22
CA GLY A 15 16.22 15.96 -10.83
C GLY A 15 17.00 14.79 -11.46
N GLY A 16 16.69 14.40 -12.70
CA GLY A 16 17.32 13.25 -13.37
C GLY A 16 16.70 11.89 -13.05
N GLY A 17 15.77 11.83 -12.11
CA GLY A 17 14.99 10.65 -11.76
C GLY A 17 13.49 10.85 -11.94
N SER A 18 12.70 10.00 -11.27
CA SER A 18 11.24 10.09 -11.23
C SER A 18 10.72 9.98 -9.81
N ILE A 19 9.74 10.83 -9.49
CA ILE A 19 8.93 10.71 -8.29
C ILE A 19 7.68 9.91 -8.66
N TYR A 20 7.34 8.90 -7.86
CA TYR A 20 6.05 8.22 -7.90
C TYR A 20 5.29 8.51 -6.62
N ALA A 21 4.01 8.87 -6.74
CA ALA A 21 3.11 9.02 -5.62
C ALA A 21 1.83 8.24 -5.89
N PHE A 22 1.31 7.59 -4.86
CA PHE A 22 0.04 6.89 -4.90
C PHE A 22 -0.77 7.14 -3.64
N TRP A 23 -2.08 7.29 -3.85
CA TRP A 23 -3.07 7.19 -2.80
C TRP A 23 -4.14 6.20 -3.20
N GLY A 24 -4.47 5.28 -2.29
CA GLY A 24 -5.54 4.30 -2.47
C GLY A 24 -6.46 4.26 -1.26
N ARG A 25 -7.76 4.01 -1.49
CA ARG A 25 -8.76 3.84 -0.45
C ARG A 25 -9.59 2.59 -0.70
N ALA A 26 -9.53 1.68 0.25
CA ALA A 26 -10.41 0.54 0.37
C ALA A 26 -11.65 0.91 1.22
N GLY A 27 -12.84 0.69 0.69
CA GLY A 27 -14.08 0.79 1.44
C GLY A 27 -14.26 -0.35 2.44
N ASN A 28 -15.32 -0.27 3.24
CA ASN A 28 -15.70 -1.34 4.16
C ASN A 28 -15.98 -2.66 3.41
N GLY A 29 -15.68 -3.79 4.06
CA GLY A 29 -15.96 -5.10 3.52
C GLY A 29 -17.45 -5.40 3.53
N LYS A 30 -17.95 -5.97 2.44
CA LYS A 30 -19.35 -6.30 2.21
C LYS A 30 -19.51 -7.72 1.63
N GLY A 31 -20.69 -8.29 1.79
CA GLY A 31 -21.01 -9.66 1.40
C GLY A 31 -21.93 -10.35 2.41
N SER A 32 -22.09 -11.66 2.25
CA SER A 32 -23.00 -12.51 3.03
C SER A 32 -22.40 -13.11 4.31
N ALA A 33 -21.13 -12.87 4.60
CA ALA A 33 -20.51 -13.33 5.84
C ALA A 33 -20.98 -12.49 7.04
N ASP A 34 -20.85 -13.04 8.25
CA ASP A 34 -21.11 -12.33 9.49
C ASP A 34 -20.12 -11.17 9.68
N ASP A 35 -20.57 -10.10 10.35
CA ASP A 35 -19.70 -8.97 10.67
C ASP A 35 -18.51 -9.41 11.53
N GLY A 36 -17.33 -8.86 11.23
CA GLY A 36 -16.06 -9.27 11.83
C GLY A 36 -15.38 -10.47 11.15
N THR A 37 -16.07 -11.18 10.25
CA THR A 37 -15.43 -12.26 9.47
C THR A 37 -14.29 -11.71 8.63
N ALA A 38 -13.09 -12.28 8.81
CA ALA A 38 -11.90 -11.92 8.04
C ALA A 38 -11.55 -13.03 7.04
N VAL A 39 -11.22 -12.64 5.80
CA VAL A 39 -10.72 -13.53 4.74
C VAL A 39 -9.56 -12.80 4.06
N GLY A 40 -8.35 -13.32 4.25
CA GLY A 40 -7.12 -12.59 3.93
C GLY A 40 -7.07 -11.25 4.66
N GLY A 41 -6.60 -10.19 3.98
CA GLY A 41 -6.57 -8.83 4.54
C GLY A 41 -7.92 -8.11 4.62
N LEU A 42 -9.02 -8.70 4.13
CA LEU A 42 -10.35 -8.08 4.14
C LEU A 42 -11.16 -8.54 5.35
N THR A 43 -11.80 -7.59 6.03
CA THR A 43 -12.75 -7.85 7.15
C THR A 43 -14.14 -7.35 6.75
N LYS A 44 -15.19 -8.11 7.05
CA LYS A 44 -16.59 -7.74 6.81
C LYS A 44 -17.08 -6.78 7.90
N GLY A 45 -17.82 -5.74 7.50
CA GLY A 45 -18.58 -4.90 8.42
C GLY A 45 -18.08 -3.46 8.51
N ALA A 46 -18.62 -2.72 9.48
CA ALA A 46 -18.24 -1.34 9.74
C ALA A 46 -16.77 -1.21 10.16
N ASP A 47 -16.20 -0.03 9.94
CA ASP A 47 -14.82 0.32 10.32
C ASP A 47 -13.72 -0.62 9.80
N SER A 48 -13.98 -1.30 8.69
CA SER A 48 -13.02 -2.19 8.03
C SER A 48 -12.38 -1.56 6.78
N ALA A 49 -12.57 -0.27 6.56
CA ALA A 49 -11.93 0.51 5.51
C ALA A 49 -10.44 0.79 5.82
N ALA A 50 -9.66 1.08 4.78
CA ALA A 50 -8.27 1.48 4.92
C ALA A 50 -7.81 2.42 3.81
N GLU A 51 -6.75 3.18 4.07
CA GLU A 51 -6.07 4.02 3.09
C GLU A 51 -4.60 3.61 2.96
N GLN A 52 -4.05 3.78 1.76
CA GLN A 52 -2.64 3.55 1.45
C GLN A 52 -2.06 4.82 0.85
N TRP A 53 -0.88 5.19 1.34
CA TRP A 53 -0.09 6.31 0.84
C TRP A 53 1.27 5.79 0.45
N GLU A 54 1.73 6.10 -0.77
CA GLU A 54 3.08 5.79 -1.22
C GLU A 54 3.73 7.03 -1.82
N LEU A 55 5.01 7.18 -1.53
CA LEU A 55 5.87 8.15 -2.17
C LEU A 55 7.23 7.51 -2.39
N SER A 56 7.75 7.55 -3.61
CA SER A 56 9.08 7.05 -3.92
C SER A 56 9.80 7.92 -4.93
N TYR A 57 11.13 7.79 -4.92
CA TYR A 57 12.02 8.39 -5.89
C TYR A 57 12.92 7.31 -6.47
N SER A 58 13.02 7.28 -7.81
CA SER A 58 13.93 6.39 -8.54
C SER A 58 14.91 7.21 -9.35
N TYR A 59 16.20 6.89 -9.26
CA TYR A 59 17.26 7.58 -9.99
C TYR A 59 18.05 6.58 -10.85
N PRO A 60 18.07 6.71 -12.19
CA PRO A 60 18.90 5.88 -13.05
C PRO A 60 20.37 6.28 -12.92
N LEU A 61 21.22 5.32 -12.51
CA LEU A 61 22.68 5.44 -12.58
C LEU A 61 23.20 5.14 -13.99
N SER A 62 22.46 4.33 -14.76
CA SER A 62 22.73 4.01 -16.16
C SER A 62 21.44 3.52 -16.84
N LEU A 63 21.52 3.11 -18.12
CA LEU A 63 20.40 2.43 -18.81
C LEU A 63 19.99 1.10 -18.16
N ARG A 64 20.82 0.55 -17.27
CA ARG A 64 20.65 -0.78 -16.66
C ARG A 64 20.67 -0.77 -15.16
N THR A 65 20.84 0.37 -14.50
CA THR A 65 20.97 0.42 -13.03
C THR A 65 20.23 1.61 -12.48
N LEU A 66 19.43 1.39 -11.44
CA LEU A 66 18.74 2.46 -10.73
C LEU A 66 18.86 2.28 -9.23
N LEU A 67 18.93 3.40 -8.51
CA LEU A 67 18.69 3.48 -7.08
C LEU A 67 17.25 3.89 -6.84
N TYR A 68 16.64 3.41 -5.76
CA TYR A 68 15.32 3.83 -5.37
C TYR A 68 15.19 3.95 -3.85
N ALA A 69 14.40 4.92 -3.42
CA ALA A 69 13.98 5.10 -2.05
C ALA A 69 12.48 5.34 -2.01
N GLY A 70 11.80 4.91 -0.96
CA GLY A 70 10.37 5.10 -0.84
C GLY A 70 9.83 4.97 0.57
N PHE A 71 8.60 5.43 0.71
CA PHE A 71 7.80 5.42 1.91
C PHE A 71 6.43 4.85 1.57
N VAL A 72 5.90 3.99 2.44
CA VAL A 72 4.53 3.49 2.37
C VAL A 72 3.88 3.57 3.74
N LYS A 73 2.61 3.96 3.77
CA LYS A 73 1.79 3.96 4.99
C LYS A 73 0.42 3.41 4.71
N LEU A 74 -0.01 2.46 5.53
CA LEU A 74 -1.38 1.99 5.62
C LEU A 74 -2.05 2.62 6.84
N ASN A 75 -3.27 3.11 6.65
CA ASN A 75 -4.11 3.68 7.68
C ASN A 75 -5.38 2.83 7.79
N ASN A 76 -5.30 1.74 8.54
CA ASN A 76 -6.46 0.90 8.84
C ASN A 76 -7.42 1.62 9.79
N ARG A 77 -8.72 1.46 9.57
CA ARG A 77 -9.73 1.72 10.60
C ARG A 77 -9.82 0.56 11.58
N ALA A 78 -10.58 0.76 12.66
CA ALA A 78 -10.55 -0.09 13.86
C ALA A 78 -10.66 -1.60 13.58
N ASN A 79 -11.44 -2.01 12.58
CA ASN A 79 -11.64 -3.42 12.24
C ASN A 79 -10.83 -3.88 11.01
N ALA A 80 -10.11 -2.98 10.34
CA ALA A 80 -9.29 -3.32 9.18
C ALA A 80 -7.96 -3.95 9.58
N ARG A 81 -7.47 -4.88 8.76
CA ARG A 81 -6.28 -5.71 9.01
C ARG A 81 -5.32 -5.74 7.81
N TYR A 82 -5.25 -4.65 7.03
CA TYR A 82 -4.35 -4.60 5.89
C TYR A 82 -2.89 -4.52 6.33
N SER A 83 -2.04 -5.20 5.56
CA SER A 83 -0.58 -5.25 5.70
C SER A 83 0.08 -5.09 4.31
N PHE A 84 1.41 -5.09 4.25
CA PHE A 84 2.19 -4.91 3.03
C PHE A 84 2.26 -6.19 2.17
N ASN A 85 1.91 -6.08 0.89
CA ASN A 85 1.78 -7.22 -0.04
C ASN A 85 2.97 -8.21 -0.08
N ILE A 86 4.20 -7.73 -0.36
CA ILE A 86 5.34 -8.63 -0.63
C ILE A 86 6.03 -9.13 0.64
N ASN A 87 5.94 -8.39 1.75
CA ASN A 87 6.55 -8.73 3.04
C ASN A 87 5.47 -8.68 4.12
N ASP A 88 4.43 -9.49 3.93
CA ASP A 88 3.26 -9.47 4.80
C ASP A 88 3.64 -9.96 6.21
N TYR A 89 3.17 -9.24 7.21
CA TYR A 89 3.30 -9.62 8.61
C TYR A 89 1.96 -9.48 9.31
N SER A 90 1.81 -10.20 10.43
CA SER A 90 0.56 -10.14 11.18
C SER A 90 0.35 -8.73 11.75
N THR A 91 -0.80 -8.13 11.43
CA THR A 91 -1.23 -6.84 11.97
C THR A 91 -2.46 -7.04 12.84
N VAL A 92 -2.50 -6.33 13.98
CA VAL A 92 -3.71 -6.26 14.80
C VAL A 92 -4.77 -5.36 14.11
N PRO A 93 -6.07 -5.56 14.36
CA PRO A 93 -7.11 -4.66 13.88
C PRO A 93 -6.79 -3.19 14.18
N GLY A 94 -6.92 -2.32 13.17
CA GLY A 94 -6.63 -0.89 13.31
C GLY A 94 -5.16 -0.50 13.33
N ALA A 95 -4.22 -1.45 13.20
CA ALA A 95 -2.80 -1.15 13.07
C ALA A 95 -2.53 -0.23 11.87
N LYS A 96 -1.53 0.64 11.96
CA LYS A 96 -1.18 1.57 10.88
C LYS A 96 0.25 1.32 10.36
N PRO A 97 0.50 0.19 9.68
CA PRO A 97 1.81 -0.13 9.11
C PRO A 97 2.45 1.04 8.38
N THR A 98 3.72 1.30 8.68
CA THR A 98 4.53 2.28 7.97
C THR A 98 5.87 1.64 7.60
N GLY A 99 6.31 1.86 6.37
CA GLY A 99 7.51 1.22 5.81
C GLY A 99 8.36 2.21 5.05
N LEU A 100 9.66 2.00 5.11
CA LEU A 100 10.65 2.66 4.27
C LEU A 100 11.35 1.61 3.42
N VAL A 101 11.66 1.95 2.18
CA VAL A 101 12.46 1.11 1.28
C VAL A 101 13.63 1.91 0.75
N PHE A 102 14.78 1.26 0.66
CA PHE A 102 15.93 1.73 -0.07
C PHE A 102 16.54 0.54 -0.81
N GLY A 103 16.87 0.70 -2.08
CA GLY A 103 17.40 -0.39 -2.86
C GLY A 103 18.02 0.02 -4.18
N MET A 104 18.51 -0.99 -4.87
CA MET A 104 19.10 -0.88 -6.20
C MET A 104 18.57 -2.01 -7.07
N ALA A 105 18.32 -1.74 -8.34
CA ALA A 105 18.02 -2.76 -9.34
C ALA A 105 19.03 -2.68 -10.48
N HIS A 106 19.50 -3.84 -10.96
CA HIS A 106 20.38 -3.97 -12.11
C HIS A 106 19.74 -4.93 -13.14
N PHE A 107 19.69 -4.52 -14.40
CA PHE A 107 19.07 -5.25 -15.51
C PHE A 107 20.16 -5.79 -16.46
N PHE A 108 20.32 -7.12 -16.48
CA PHE A 108 21.31 -7.85 -17.29
C PHE A 108 20.88 -7.96 -18.76
#